data_AF-A0A934UA32-F1
#
_entry.id   AF-A0A934UA32-F1
#
_cell.length_a   1.000
_cell.length_b   1.000
_cell.length_c   1.000
_cell.angle_alpha   90.00
_cell.angle_beta   90.00
_cell.angle_gamma   90.00
#
_symmetry.space_group_name_H-M   'P 1'
#
loop_
_entity.id
_entity.type
_entity.pdbx_description
1 polymer ?
#
loop_
_entity_poly.entity_id
_entity_poly.type
_entity_poly.pdbx_seq_one_letter_code
_entity_poly.pdbx_strand_id
1 'polypeptide(L)'
;MAAAAGSSDRALDQISALALVFIGVDAFTAYTLFTAFRKRGEGVPVGVRRVRQVHRLTSRSWIEVQVPSGTYWVPVFFDPVLLSMPAPTVAVVAGPQVVWEGHRLYASGPVRHTEPVGRLVDSPSMPDVDAAAVGVEVGRPLRRLTLDAQQTVAAPLVGLLWVYIDGGGIAAFVGATCVAAAVAMWLAAIRGSDPS
;
A
#
# COMPACT_ATOMS: atom_id res chain seq x y z
N MET A 1 36.28 -15.02 -28.91
CA MET A 1 35.30 -14.04 -29.43
C MET A 1 33.85 -14.41 -29.15
N ALA A 2 33.38 -15.65 -29.41
CA ALA A 2 31.98 -16.05 -29.16
C ALA A 2 31.53 -15.96 -27.68
N ALA A 3 32.41 -16.25 -26.72
CA ALA A 3 32.10 -16.16 -25.28
C ALA A 3 31.88 -14.71 -24.78
N ALA A 4 32.53 -13.71 -25.41
CA ALA A 4 32.41 -12.31 -25.03
C ALA A 4 31.12 -11.66 -25.57
N ALA A 5 30.64 -12.12 -26.74
CA ALA A 5 29.36 -11.71 -27.29
C ALA A 5 28.20 -12.23 -26.41
N GLY A 6 28.23 -13.52 -26.04
CA GLY A 6 27.19 -14.12 -25.19
C GLY A 6 27.10 -13.55 -23.77
N SER A 7 28.19 -13.03 -23.21
CA SER A 7 28.14 -12.32 -21.91
C SER A 7 27.55 -10.92 -22.02
N SER A 8 27.74 -10.24 -23.16
CA SER A 8 27.20 -8.90 -23.39
C SER A 8 25.69 -8.95 -23.59
N ASP A 9 25.19 -9.92 -24.35
CA ASP A 9 23.76 -10.10 -24.60
C ASP A 9 23.02 -10.40 -23.29
N ARG A 10 23.53 -11.31 -22.46
CA ARG A 10 22.95 -11.60 -21.14
C ARG A 10 22.95 -10.38 -20.22
N ALA A 11 24.01 -9.58 -20.22
CA ALA A 11 24.06 -8.37 -19.40
C ALA A 11 22.99 -7.35 -19.84
N LEU A 12 22.78 -7.20 -21.15
CA LEU A 12 21.72 -6.36 -21.70
C LEU A 12 20.33 -6.89 -21.33
N ASP A 13 20.10 -8.20 -21.35
CA ASP A 13 18.85 -8.81 -20.93
C ASP A 13 18.55 -8.54 -19.45
N GLN A 14 19.55 -8.68 -18.58
CA GLN A 14 19.43 -8.39 -17.15
C GLN A 14 19.13 -6.92 -16.87
N ILE A 15 19.82 -6.00 -17.56
CA ILE A 15 19.56 -4.55 -17.45
C ILE A 15 18.16 -4.23 -17.96
N SER A 16 17.74 -4.83 -19.07
CA SER A 16 16.41 -4.62 -19.65
C SER A 16 15.31 -5.12 -18.72
N ALA A 17 15.49 -6.29 -18.10
CA ALA A 17 14.57 -6.84 -17.12
C ALA A 17 14.44 -5.92 -15.89
N LEU A 18 15.57 -5.44 -15.34
CA LEU A 18 15.57 -4.48 -14.23
C LEU A 18 14.88 -3.17 -14.63
N ALA A 19 15.22 -2.61 -15.79
CA ALA A 19 14.63 -1.38 -16.29
C ALA A 19 13.11 -1.52 -16.44
N LEU A 20 12.61 -2.65 -16.93
CA LEU A 20 11.18 -2.92 -17.04
C LEU A 20 10.49 -2.94 -15.66
N VAL A 21 11.11 -3.56 -14.65
CA VAL A 21 10.59 -3.56 -13.28
C VAL A 21 10.52 -2.15 -12.72
N PHE A 22 11.60 -1.36 -12.86
CA PHE A 22 11.62 0.03 -12.40
C PHE A 22 10.56 0.88 -13.09
N ILE A 23 10.46 0.82 -14.42
CA ILE A 23 9.43 1.55 -15.19
C ILE A 23 8.03 1.15 -14.72
N GLY A 24 7.78 -0.13 -14.49
CA GLY A 24 6.48 -0.61 -13.99
C GLY A 24 6.14 -0.07 -12.60
N VAL A 25 7.12 -0.13 -11.68
CA VAL A 25 7.00 0.40 -10.31
C VAL A 25 6.76 1.91 -10.32
N ASP A 26 7.55 2.65 -11.08
CA ASP A 26 7.47 4.11 -11.16
C ASP A 26 6.18 4.57 -11.84
N ALA A 27 5.80 3.95 -12.97
CA ALA A 27 4.56 4.27 -13.67
C ALA A 27 3.33 4.00 -12.80
N PHE A 28 3.29 2.86 -12.12
CA PHE A 28 2.17 2.53 -11.22
C PHE A 28 2.14 3.44 -9.99
N THR A 29 3.30 3.80 -9.44
CA THR A 29 3.40 4.76 -8.34
C THR A 29 2.91 6.14 -8.77
N ALA A 30 3.39 6.65 -9.90
CA ALA A 30 2.96 7.92 -10.47
C ALA A 30 1.46 7.95 -10.76
N TYR A 31 0.91 6.86 -11.33
CA TYR A 31 -0.52 6.70 -11.53
C TYR A 31 -1.29 6.77 -10.21
N THR A 32 -0.85 6.02 -9.19
CA THR A 32 -1.50 5.99 -7.88
C THR A 32 -1.49 7.38 -7.22
N LEU A 33 -0.33 8.05 -7.19
CA LEU A 33 -0.19 9.40 -6.64
C LEU A 33 -1.06 10.38 -7.42
N PHE A 34 -1.06 10.33 -8.75
CA PHE A 34 -1.91 11.17 -9.58
C PHE A 34 -3.39 11.00 -9.23
N THR A 35 -3.88 9.76 -9.10
CA THR A 35 -5.26 9.49 -8.72
C THR A 35 -5.60 9.95 -7.29
N ALA A 36 -4.66 9.83 -6.36
CA ALA A 36 -4.82 10.25 -4.97
C ALA A 36 -4.83 11.78 -4.82
N PHE A 37 -3.97 12.50 -5.55
CA PHE A 37 -3.83 13.96 -5.47
C PHE A 37 -4.87 14.73 -6.30
N ARG A 38 -5.43 14.11 -7.35
CA ARG A 38 -6.43 14.75 -8.22
C ARG A 38 -7.62 15.27 -7.40
N LYS A 39 -7.77 16.60 -7.32
CA LYS A 39 -8.91 17.29 -6.67
C LYS A 39 -10.23 16.81 -7.28
N ARG A 40 -11.24 16.57 -6.45
CA ARG A 40 -12.60 16.25 -6.90
C ARG A 40 -13.57 17.21 -6.24
N GLY A 41 -14.27 18.00 -7.07
CA GLY A 41 -15.47 18.76 -6.73
C GLY A 41 -15.47 19.52 -5.40
N GLU A 42 -16.65 19.98 -5.03
CA GLU A 42 -16.93 20.38 -3.65
C GLU A 42 -17.44 19.13 -2.89
N GLY A 43 -16.95 18.95 -1.67
CA GLY A 43 -17.36 17.84 -0.82
C GLY A 43 -18.58 18.15 0.02
N VAL A 44 -19.26 17.11 0.47
CA VAL A 44 -20.45 17.22 1.34
C VAL A 44 -20.09 16.65 2.72
N PRO A 45 -20.55 17.27 3.83
CA PRO A 45 -20.39 16.69 5.16
C PRO A 45 -21.24 15.41 5.28
N VAL A 46 -20.60 14.30 5.60
CA VAL A 46 -21.22 12.97 5.68
C VAL A 46 -20.69 12.23 6.92
N GLY A 47 -21.55 11.40 7.53
CA GLY A 47 -21.15 10.49 8.61
C GLY A 47 -20.17 9.43 8.09
N VAL A 48 -19.06 9.28 8.79
CA VAL A 48 -18.00 8.35 8.44
C VAL A 48 -17.53 7.55 9.65
N ARG A 49 -17.05 6.33 9.40
CA ARG A 49 -16.40 5.47 10.39
C ARG A 49 -15.09 4.94 9.83
N ARG A 50 -14.01 5.04 10.61
CA ARG A 50 -12.78 4.31 10.29
C ARG A 50 -12.95 2.84 10.66
N VAL A 51 -12.55 1.97 9.74
CA VAL A 51 -12.52 0.53 9.92
C VAL A 51 -11.17 0.01 9.47
N ARG A 52 -10.51 -0.78 10.32
CA ARG A 52 -9.30 -1.50 9.96
C ARG A 52 -9.65 -2.91 9.49
N GLN A 53 -9.32 -3.23 8.26
CA GLN A 53 -9.50 -4.55 7.67
C GLN A 53 -8.24 -5.38 7.88
N VAL A 54 -8.38 -6.57 8.47
CA VAL A 54 -7.32 -7.59 8.55
C VAL A 54 -7.68 -8.75 7.64
N HIS A 55 -6.86 -8.99 6.63
CA HIS A 55 -7.02 -10.08 5.67
C HIS A 55 -5.68 -10.74 5.38
N ARG A 56 -5.52 -12.01 5.76
CA ARG A 56 -4.26 -12.78 5.64
C ARG A 56 -3.10 -12.05 6.32
N LEU A 57 -2.01 -11.78 5.59
CA LEU A 57 -0.82 -11.07 6.06
C LEU A 57 -0.89 -9.56 5.81
N THR A 58 -2.09 -9.02 5.61
CA THR A 58 -2.27 -7.60 5.28
C THR A 58 -3.33 -6.97 6.17
N SER A 59 -3.00 -5.77 6.64
CA SER A 59 -3.91 -4.87 7.33
C SER A 59 -4.08 -3.62 6.47
N ARG A 60 -5.30 -3.08 6.40
CA ARG A 60 -5.63 -1.90 5.58
C ARG A 60 -6.66 -1.03 6.27
N SER A 61 -6.46 0.28 6.23
CA SER A 61 -7.45 1.24 6.72
C SER A 61 -8.50 1.55 5.65
N TRP A 62 -9.76 1.58 6.06
CA TRP A 62 -10.92 1.95 5.28
C TRP A 62 -11.72 3.02 5.98
N ILE A 63 -12.36 3.88 5.20
CA ILE A 63 -13.41 4.77 5.65
C ILE A 63 -14.72 4.24 5.12
N GLU A 64 -15.59 3.82 6.02
CA GLU A 64 -17.00 3.60 5.74
C GLU A 64 -17.69 4.96 5.65
N VAL A 65 -18.32 5.24 4.51
CA VAL A 65 -19.07 6.47 4.27
C VAL A 65 -20.54 6.12 4.16
N GLN A 66 -21.36 6.74 4.99
CA GLN A 66 -22.80 6.49 5.05
C GLN A 66 -23.56 7.62 4.37
N VAL A 67 -24.09 7.36 3.18
CA VAL A 67 -24.91 8.33 2.43
C VAL A 67 -26.37 7.84 2.35
N PRO A 68 -27.34 8.72 2.04
CA PRO A 68 -28.74 8.32 1.92
C PRO A 68 -28.98 7.20 0.89
N SER A 69 -28.14 7.10 -0.14
CA SER A 69 -28.21 6.06 -1.17
C SER A 69 -27.58 4.73 -0.78
N GLY A 70 -26.97 4.63 0.41
CA GLY A 70 -26.33 3.42 0.94
C GLY A 70 -24.94 3.69 1.50
N THR A 71 -24.20 2.61 1.74
CA THR A 71 -22.83 2.67 2.28
C THR A 71 -21.82 2.39 1.19
N TYR A 72 -20.71 3.12 1.20
CA TYR A 72 -19.54 2.79 0.39
C TYR A 72 -18.26 2.93 1.19
N TRP A 73 -17.22 2.27 0.71
CA TRP A 73 -15.97 2.04 1.39
C TRP A 73 -14.84 2.66 0.59
N VAL A 74 -14.10 3.56 1.22
CA VAL A 74 -12.94 4.22 0.63
C VAL A 74 -11.68 3.65 1.29
N PRO A 75 -10.84 2.91 0.58
CA PRO A 75 -9.57 2.48 1.14
C PRO A 75 -8.64 3.68 1.21
N VAL A 76 -7.98 3.90 2.34
CA VAL A 76 -7.07 5.04 2.55
C VAL A 76 -5.65 4.57 2.84
N PHE A 77 -4.66 5.42 2.57
CA PHE A 77 -3.32 5.21 3.11
C PHE A 77 -3.36 5.42 4.63
N PHE A 78 -2.51 4.71 5.36
CA PHE A 78 -2.34 4.97 6.77
C PHE A 78 -1.82 6.39 6.98
N ASP A 79 -2.54 7.15 7.79
CA ASP A 79 -2.14 8.43 8.35
C ASP A 79 -2.30 8.29 9.87
N PRO A 80 -1.29 8.64 10.69
CA PRO A 80 -1.41 8.59 12.16
C PRO A 80 -2.65 9.26 12.73
N VAL A 81 -3.19 10.29 12.04
CA VAL A 81 -4.44 10.97 12.42
C VAL A 81 -5.65 10.02 12.48
N LEU A 82 -5.61 8.91 11.75
CA LEU A 82 -6.65 7.88 11.75
C LEU A 82 -6.78 7.18 13.11
N LEU A 83 -5.74 7.19 13.94
CA LEU A 83 -5.79 6.59 15.28
C LEU A 83 -6.60 7.44 16.26
N SER A 84 -6.63 8.76 16.06
CA SER A 84 -7.40 9.69 16.89
C SER A 84 -8.82 9.93 16.37
N MET A 85 -9.14 9.43 15.17
CA MET A 85 -10.45 9.64 14.54
C MET A 85 -11.54 8.87 15.30
N PRO A 86 -12.49 9.56 15.95
CA PRO A 86 -13.59 8.89 16.66
C PRO A 86 -14.55 8.24 15.66
N ALA A 87 -15.13 7.11 16.07
CA ALA A 87 -16.14 6.40 15.31
C ALA A 87 -17.46 6.36 16.09
N PRO A 88 -18.56 6.93 15.57
CA PRO A 88 -18.72 7.67 14.30
C PRO A 88 -18.30 9.15 14.39
N THR A 89 -17.94 9.76 13.25
CA THR A 89 -17.65 11.20 13.12
C THR A 89 -18.18 11.76 11.79
N VAL A 90 -18.16 13.08 11.61
CA VAL A 90 -18.47 13.75 10.33
C VAL A 90 -17.17 14.11 9.60
N ALA A 91 -17.12 13.87 8.29
CA ALA A 91 -16.03 14.29 7.41
C ALA A 91 -16.61 14.88 6.12
N VAL A 92 -15.82 15.72 5.44
CA VAL A 92 -16.19 16.28 4.12
C VAL A 92 -15.75 15.29 3.05
N VAL A 93 -16.69 14.77 2.27
CA VAL A 93 -16.43 13.72 1.28
C VAL A 93 -16.77 14.18 -0.14
N ALA A 94 -15.84 13.96 -1.07
CA ALA A 94 -16.00 14.21 -2.51
C ALA A 94 -15.53 12.99 -3.32
N GLY A 95 -16.41 11.99 -3.46
CA GLY A 95 -16.07 10.67 -4.02
C GLY A 95 -15.05 9.93 -3.14
N PRO A 96 -13.87 9.51 -3.64
CA PRO A 96 -12.80 8.91 -2.82
C PRO A 96 -12.04 9.93 -1.96
N GLN A 97 -12.32 11.23 -2.06
CA GLN A 97 -11.64 12.22 -1.23
C GLN A 97 -12.37 12.35 0.10
N VAL A 98 -11.66 12.12 1.20
CA VAL A 98 -12.18 12.30 2.55
C VAL A 98 -11.30 13.33 3.26
N VAL A 99 -11.91 14.38 3.79
CA VAL A 99 -11.24 15.40 4.59
C VAL A 99 -11.87 15.43 5.97
N TRP A 100 -11.07 15.17 7.00
CA TRP A 100 -11.48 15.18 8.40
C TRP A 100 -10.61 16.17 9.16
N GLU A 101 -11.23 17.14 9.85
CA GLU A 101 -10.52 18.20 10.59
C GLU A 101 -9.40 18.92 9.79
N GLY A 102 -9.62 19.13 8.49
CA GLY A 102 -8.61 19.72 7.59
C GLY A 102 -7.52 18.76 7.12
N HIS A 103 -7.44 17.55 7.67
CA HIS A 103 -6.56 16.48 7.21
C HIS A 103 -7.18 15.75 6.02
N ARG A 104 -6.45 15.72 4.91
CA ARG A 104 -6.85 14.99 3.71
C ARG A 104 -6.40 13.55 3.80
N LEU A 105 -7.36 12.63 3.90
CA LEU A 105 -7.11 11.20 3.84
C LEU A 105 -6.99 10.78 2.36
N TYR A 106 -5.82 10.31 1.98
CA TYR A 106 -5.54 9.92 0.60
C TYR A 106 -6.03 8.51 0.33
N ALA A 107 -6.87 8.36 -0.71
CA ALA A 107 -7.33 7.04 -1.13
C ALA A 107 -6.16 6.19 -1.64
N SER A 108 -6.08 4.95 -1.16
CA SER A 108 -5.09 3.95 -1.59
C SER A 108 -5.62 3.02 -2.69
N GLY A 109 -6.81 3.28 -3.22
CA GLY A 109 -7.44 2.46 -4.25
C GLY A 109 -8.86 2.90 -4.61
N PRO A 110 -9.56 2.09 -5.44
CA PRO A 110 -10.91 2.40 -5.87
C PRO A 110 -11.92 2.26 -4.74
N VAL A 111 -12.96 3.10 -4.79
CA VAL A 111 -14.13 3.03 -3.91
C VAL A 111 -14.89 1.72 -4.15
N ARG A 112 -15.44 1.13 -3.08
CA ARG A 112 -16.25 -0.08 -3.14
C ARG A 112 -17.64 0.14 -2.56
N HIS A 113 -18.65 -0.48 -3.16
CA HIS A 113 -20.02 -0.49 -2.63
C HIS A 113 -20.33 -1.77 -1.84
N THR A 114 -19.34 -2.66 -1.73
CA THR A 114 -19.42 -3.90 -0.96
C THR A 114 -18.44 -3.85 0.19
N GLU A 115 -18.80 -4.51 1.28
CA GLU A 115 -17.97 -4.62 2.48
C GLU A 115 -16.62 -5.28 2.17
N PRO A 116 -15.49 -4.75 2.68
CA PRO A 116 -14.18 -5.36 2.50
C PRO A 116 -14.12 -6.76 3.13
N VAL A 117 -13.48 -7.71 2.43
CA VAL A 117 -13.38 -9.11 2.89
C VAL A 117 -12.48 -9.29 4.13
N GLY A 118 -12.76 -10.26 4.99
CA GLY A 118 -11.92 -10.55 6.15
C GLY A 118 -12.44 -9.91 7.44
N ARG A 119 -11.58 -9.79 8.45
CA ARG A 119 -11.99 -9.30 9.76
C ARG A 119 -11.95 -7.78 9.78
N LEU A 120 -13.08 -7.15 10.06
CA LEU A 120 -13.17 -5.71 10.28
C LEU A 120 -13.02 -5.41 11.78
N VAL A 121 -12.17 -4.44 12.08
CA VAL A 121 -11.93 -3.93 13.43
C VAL A 121 -12.30 -2.46 13.41
N ASP A 122 -13.34 -2.10 14.15
CA ASP A 122 -13.78 -0.72 14.26
C ASP A 122 -12.84 0.10 15.14
N SER A 123 -12.77 1.40 14.87
CA SER A 123 -12.10 2.34 15.78
C SER A 123 -12.83 2.43 17.12
N PRO A 124 -12.11 2.73 18.21
CA PRO A 124 -12.72 3.00 19.50
C PRO A 124 -13.69 4.20 19.41
N SER A 125 -14.75 4.15 20.21
CA SER A 125 -15.81 5.17 20.24
C SER A 125 -15.36 6.50 20.82
N MET A 126 -14.23 6.53 21.52
CA MET A 126 -13.61 7.72 22.08
C MET A 126 -12.16 7.81 21.60
N PRO A 127 -11.66 9.01 21.23
CA PRO A 127 -10.24 9.19 20.91
C PRO A 127 -9.38 8.76 22.10
N ASP A 128 -8.40 7.91 21.85
CA ASP A 128 -7.42 7.53 22.86
C ASP A 128 -6.54 8.75 23.19
N VAL A 129 -6.35 9.01 24.49
CA VAL A 129 -5.51 10.12 24.98
C VAL A 129 -4.07 9.97 24.49
N ASP A 130 -3.63 8.71 24.30
CA ASP A 130 -2.29 8.38 23.82
C ASP A 130 -2.23 8.16 22.30
N ALA A 131 -3.33 8.39 21.56
CA ALA A 131 -3.41 8.14 20.11
C ALA A 131 -2.28 8.83 19.32
N ALA A 132 -1.90 10.04 19.73
CA ALA A 132 -0.80 10.78 19.11
C ALA A 132 0.56 10.12 19.36
N ALA A 133 0.82 9.66 20.59
CA ALA A 133 2.07 8.98 20.94
C ALA A 133 2.19 7.63 20.21
N VAL A 134 1.10 6.85 20.19
CA VAL A 134 1.01 5.59 19.43
C VAL A 134 1.18 5.83 17.94
N GLY A 135 0.59 6.90 17.39
CA GLY A 135 0.71 7.28 15.99
C GLY A 135 2.15 7.56 15.56
N VAL A 136 2.94 8.24 16.39
CA VAL A 136 4.38 8.47 16.14
C VAL A 136 5.14 7.15 16.11
N GLU A 137 4.84 6.22 17.01
CA GLU A 137 5.53 4.93 17.07
C GLU A 137 5.16 4.02 15.89
N VAL A 138 3.87 3.94 15.56
CA VAL A 138 3.33 3.16 14.45
C VAL A 138 3.78 3.71 13.09
N GLY A 139 3.92 5.03 12.98
CA GLY A 139 4.40 5.71 11.77
C GLY A 139 5.90 5.54 11.50
N ARG A 140 6.67 4.91 12.40
CA ARG A 140 8.13 4.75 12.21
C ARG A 140 8.43 3.91 10.95
N PRO A 141 9.34 4.38 10.08
CA PRO A 141 9.64 3.71 8.82
C PRO A 141 10.17 2.29 9.04
N LEU A 142 11.03 2.08 10.04
CA LEU A 142 11.56 0.75 10.38
C LEU A 142 10.46 -0.24 10.80
N ARG A 143 9.48 0.21 11.59
CA ARG A 143 8.37 -0.63 12.03
C ARG A 143 7.49 -1.01 10.84
N ARG A 144 7.21 -0.04 9.96
CA ARG A 144 6.47 -0.26 8.72
C ARG A 144 7.18 -1.26 7.79
N LEU A 145 8.48 -1.07 7.56
CA LEU A 145 9.30 -1.99 6.76
C LEU A 145 9.27 -3.42 7.33
N THR A 146 9.30 -3.57 8.66
CA THR A 146 9.27 -4.88 9.32
C THR A 146 7.93 -5.61 9.08
N LEU A 147 6.81 -4.88 9.10
CA LEU A 147 5.49 -5.45 8.84
C LEU A 147 5.31 -5.80 7.35
N ASP A 148 5.77 -4.92 6.46
CA ASP A 148 5.71 -5.16 5.01
C ASP A 148 6.67 -6.29 4.59
N ALA A 149 7.75 -6.53 5.35
CA ALA A 149 8.74 -7.58 5.07
C ALA A 149 8.15 -9.00 5.10
N GLN A 150 7.00 -9.22 5.75
CA GLN A 150 6.33 -10.53 5.74
C GLN A 150 6.00 -11.01 4.32
N GLN A 151 5.78 -10.09 3.38
CA GLN A 151 5.51 -10.42 1.97
C GLN A 151 6.76 -10.87 1.21
N THR A 152 7.95 -10.65 1.76
CA THR A 152 9.24 -10.99 1.11
C THR A 152 9.59 -12.48 1.22
N VAL A 153 8.83 -13.28 1.98
CA VAL A 153 9.06 -14.72 2.17
C VAL A 153 9.08 -15.48 0.83
N ALA A 154 8.33 -15.01 -0.17
CA ALA A 154 8.30 -15.63 -1.50
C ALA A 154 9.48 -15.19 -2.40
N ALA A 155 10.24 -14.14 -2.04
CA ALA A 155 11.28 -13.58 -2.89
C ALA A 155 12.41 -14.57 -3.22
N PRO A 156 12.91 -15.41 -2.29
CA PRO A 156 13.92 -16.42 -2.62
C PRO A 156 13.43 -17.44 -3.65
N LEU A 157 12.14 -17.78 -3.65
CA LEU A 157 11.57 -18.70 -4.64
C LEU A 157 11.59 -18.09 -6.05
N VAL A 158 11.31 -16.77 -6.14
CA VAL A 158 11.44 -16.02 -7.40
C VAL A 158 12.90 -15.96 -7.85
N GLY A 159 13.84 -15.74 -6.92
CA GLY A 159 15.27 -15.76 -7.22
C GLY A 159 15.76 -17.11 -7.75
N LEU A 160 15.31 -18.22 -7.14
CA LEU A 160 15.62 -19.57 -7.62
C LEU A 160 15.04 -19.83 -9.01
N LEU A 161 13.78 -19.42 -9.23
CA LEU A 161 13.13 -19.55 -10.54
C LEU A 161 13.89 -18.77 -11.61
N TRP A 162 14.35 -17.55 -11.29
CA TRP A 162 15.14 -16.75 -12.23
C TRP A 162 16.44 -17.46 -12.63
N VAL A 163 17.19 -17.97 -11.66
CA VAL A 163 18.42 -18.73 -11.92
C VAL A 163 18.15 -20.00 -12.73
N TYR A 164 17.01 -20.67 -12.48
CA TYR A 164 16.61 -21.84 -13.25
C TYR A 164 16.32 -21.52 -14.73
N ILE A 165 15.67 -20.39 -15.02
CA ILE A 165 15.26 -20.01 -16.38
C ILE A 165 16.40 -19.36 -17.17
N ASP A 166 17.07 -18.35 -16.59
CA ASP A 166 18.05 -17.52 -17.29
C ASP A 166 19.48 -18.07 -17.18
N GLY A 167 19.71 -19.00 -16.23
CA GLY A 167 21.03 -19.49 -15.90
C GLY A 167 21.86 -18.42 -15.18
N GLY A 168 22.29 -18.70 -13.96
CA GLY A 168 23.06 -17.74 -13.17
C GLY A 168 23.71 -18.36 -11.94
N GLY A 169 24.69 -17.64 -11.38
CA GLY A 169 25.32 -18.02 -10.12
C GLY A 169 24.63 -17.39 -8.92
N ILE A 170 25.32 -17.44 -7.78
CA ILE A 170 24.87 -16.87 -6.50
C ILE A 170 24.52 -15.38 -6.63
N ALA A 171 25.29 -14.61 -7.43
CA ALA A 171 25.04 -13.19 -7.64
C ALA A 171 23.67 -12.93 -8.29
N ALA A 172 23.29 -13.72 -9.30
CA ALA A 172 21.99 -13.59 -9.97
C ALA A 172 20.84 -13.96 -9.02
N PHE A 173 21.01 -15.01 -8.23
CA PHE A 173 20.05 -15.41 -7.18
C PHE A 173 19.81 -14.28 -6.17
N VAL A 174 20.89 -13.71 -5.63
CA VAL A 174 20.80 -12.61 -4.64
C VAL A 174 20.15 -11.38 -5.26
N GLY A 175 20.57 -11.00 -6.47
CA GLY A 175 19.99 -9.86 -7.19
C GLY A 175 18.49 -10.00 -7.43
N ALA A 176 18.07 -11.13 -8.00
CA ALA A 176 16.66 -11.41 -8.28
C ALA A 176 15.82 -11.49 -6.99
N THR A 177 16.36 -12.08 -5.92
CA THR A 177 15.72 -12.14 -4.61
C THR A 177 15.52 -10.74 -4.02
N CYS A 178 16.55 -9.89 -4.07
CA CYS A 178 16.46 -8.51 -3.58
C CYS A 178 15.41 -7.69 -4.35
N VAL A 179 15.38 -7.82 -5.68
CA VAL A 179 14.37 -7.14 -6.52
C VAL A 179 12.97 -7.62 -6.19
N ALA A 180 12.76 -8.95 -6.09
CA ALA A 180 11.46 -9.52 -5.75
C ALA A 180 11.00 -9.08 -4.34
N ALA A 181 11.91 -9.02 -3.37
CA ALA A 181 11.62 -8.53 -2.02
C ALA A 181 11.24 -7.04 -2.03
N ALA A 182 12.00 -6.21 -2.75
CA ALA A 182 11.70 -4.79 -2.89
C ALA A 182 10.32 -4.55 -3.53
N VAL A 183 9.99 -5.31 -4.60
CA VAL A 183 8.68 -5.25 -5.25
C VAL A 183 7.56 -5.69 -4.31
N ALA A 184 7.76 -6.74 -3.51
CA ALA A 184 6.77 -7.19 -2.54
C ALA A 184 6.48 -6.12 -1.47
N MET A 185 7.52 -5.48 -0.94
CA MET A 185 7.37 -4.38 0.02
C MET A 185 6.70 -3.16 -0.61
N TRP A 186 7.09 -2.81 -1.84
CA TRP A 186 6.45 -1.75 -2.60
C TRP A 186 4.95 -2.02 -2.83
N LEU A 187 4.58 -3.27 -3.16
CA LEU A 187 3.18 -3.67 -3.33
C LEU A 187 2.38 -3.53 -2.02
N ALA A 188 2.96 -3.87 -0.87
CA ALA A 188 2.33 -3.66 0.43
C ALA A 188 2.08 -2.17 0.69
N ALA A 189 3.11 -1.34 0.46
CA ALA A 189 3.06 0.09 0.69
C ALA A 189 2.06 0.80 -0.23
N ILE A 190 2.08 0.51 -1.54
CA ILE A 190 1.23 1.18 -2.54
C ILE A 190 -0.26 0.81 -2.38
N ARG A 191 -0.55 -0.37 -1.81
CA ARG A 191 -1.92 -0.79 -1.46
C ARG A 191 -2.43 -0.15 -0.16
N GLY A 192 -1.60 0.62 0.55
CA GLY A 192 -1.98 1.31 1.78
C GLY A 192 -2.01 0.39 2.99
N SER A 193 -0.94 -0.38 3.22
CA SER A 193 -0.78 -1.15 4.46
C SER A 193 -0.95 -0.28 5.71
N ASP A 194 -1.68 -0.81 6.69
CA ASP A 194 -1.93 -0.19 7.99
C ASP A 194 -1.10 -0.89 9.09
N PRO A 195 -0.10 -0.21 9.67
CA PRO A 195 0.79 -0.79 10.67
C PRO A 195 0.26 -0.75 12.12
N SER A 196 -0.96 -0.23 12.34
CA SER A 196 -1.60 -0.16 13.66
C SER A 196 -2.25 -1.46 14.11
#